data_AF-A0A938L779-F1
#
_entry.id   AF-A0A938L779-F1
#
_cell.length_a   1.000
_cell.length_b   1.000
_cell.length_c   1.000
_cell.angle_alpha   90.00
_cell.angle_beta   90.00
_cell.angle_gamma   90.00
#
_symmetry.space_group_name_H-M   'P 1'
#
loop_
_entity.id
_entity.type
_entity.pdbx_description
1 polymer ?
#
loop_
_entity_poly.entity_id
_entity_poly.type
_entity_poly.pdbx_seq_one_letter_code
_entity_poly.pdbx_strand_id
1 'polypeptide(L)'
;MSEAMLWGCLLRFLQGALQAAPFIFTGLCITGLFHRLMGQQHTKRLFGSNSVASLFQSWMIGMLLPGCSLGVIPIVKQLRRSGIAVGTIFAFALSSPLFDPLSMLYGLTLSKPITIIAFAFCSLIVVTVSGSLFDWLFPNTEVVIEEPPPTPYGIKRLLAVLVVMVREAVGSSAVLILCGLAGAALLSLALPPSSLGRSMGHDDPFAPMLMTAIAIPAYATPMTAMGQLGSMFQHGNSVGAAFILLIFGAGMNLGLLIWMVQNYGGKKSAVWFGLMLLVVIGFSYGIERPLYPRDIEPADHTHAFDIYCQPFHANSPPVLGYPSEIGRRLQLDTQLHEKVGAALLAALVAGGLLLKVLDRRWVIETWLNQPREVSQHAKELKWDIVVPGPVLAGVGLLTIVAMSIVGCFTYYPTPDESLEELRLAKVEALSAAISGNKEHALHWIPICESWNRRLQVGTYLRHGRLSDYHRMKARVFADKLEDLEHAISEGEREEAKQNAMAAQNAYTRLRVAYSEDL
;
A
#
# COMPACT_ATOMS: atom_id res chain seq x y z
N MET A 1 -11.03 -1.41 -30.10
CA MET A 1 -9.80 -1.05 -29.35
C MET A 1 -10.05 0.03 -28.31
N SER A 2 -10.62 1.19 -28.68
CA SER A 2 -10.88 2.31 -27.76
C SER A 2 -11.77 1.96 -26.57
N GLU A 3 -12.84 1.17 -26.76
CA GLU A 3 -13.75 0.82 -25.64
C GLU A 3 -13.08 -0.07 -24.58
N ALA A 4 -12.38 -1.12 -24.99
CA ALA A 4 -11.65 -2.01 -24.07
C ALA A 4 -10.60 -1.26 -23.24
N MET A 5 -9.94 -0.27 -23.85
CA MET A 5 -8.97 0.60 -23.19
C MET A 5 -9.63 1.49 -22.13
N LEU A 6 -10.75 2.14 -22.48
CA LEU A 6 -11.49 3.00 -21.56
C LEU A 6 -12.05 2.22 -20.36
N TRP A 7 -12.66 1.06 -20.61
CA TRP A 7 -13.18 0.20 -19.55
C TRP A 7 -12.07 -0.42 -18.70
N GLY A 8 -10.93 -0.77 -19.30
CA GLY A 8 -9.75 -1.23 -18.58
C GLY A 8 -9.17 -0.16 -17.65
N CYS A 9 -9.07 1.06 -18.14
CA CYS A 9 -8.66 2.24 -17.36
C CYS A 9 -9.59 2.47 -16.17
N LEU A 10 -10.90 2.42 -16.39
CA LEU A 10 -11.89 2.54 -15.31
C LEU A 10 -11.73 1.42 -14.27
N LEU A 11 -11.54 0.17 -14.69
CA LEU A 11 -11.34 -0.96 -13.78
C LEU A 11 -10.11 -0.75 -12.90
N ARG A 12 -8.96 -0.39 -13.48
CA ARG A 12 -7.71 -0.16 -12.72
C ARG A 12 -7.84 1.01 -11.75
N PHE A 13 -8.51 2.09 -12.17
CA PHE A 13 -8.79 3.22 -11.31
C PHE A 13 -9.64 2.81 -10.10
N LEU A 14 -10.72 2.06 -10.32
CA LEU A 14 -11.63 1.61 -9.26
C LEU A 14 -10.97 0.61 -8.31
N GLN A 15 -10.19 -0.35 -8.84
CA GLN A 15 -9.40 -1.28 -8.02
C GLN A 15 -8.41 -0.51 -7.13
N GLY A 16 -7.63 0.41 -7.71
CA GLY A 16 -6.70 1.24 -6.94
C GLY A 16 -7.39 2.10 -5.89
N ALA A 17 -8.56 2.67 -6.21
CA ALA A 17 -9.32 3.50 -5.28
C ALA A 17 -9.86 2.68 -4.08
N LEU A 18 -10.38 1.48 -4.32
CA LEU A 18 -10.89 0.59 -3.27
C LEU A 18 -9.77 0.08 -2.36
N GLN A 19 -8.65 -0.36 -2.95
CA GLN A 19 -7.47 -0.82 -2.19
C GLN A 19 -6.86 0.30 -1.35
N ALA A 20 -6.85 1.54 -1.87
CA ALA A 20 -6.29 2.70 -1.16
C ALA A 20 -7.23 3.29 -0.09
N ALA A 21 -8.54 3.06 -0.19
CA ALA A 21 -9.55 3.71 0.65
C ALA A 21 -9.30 3.60 2.18
N PRO A 22 -9.04 2.41 2.77
CA PRO A 22 -8.79 2.30 4.20
C PRO A 22 -7.55 3.09 4.64
N PHE A 23 -6.50 3.12 3.82
CA PHE A 23 -5.29 3.89 4.09
C PHE A 23 -5.49 5.40 3.96
N ILE A 24 -6.29 5.84 2.97
CA ILE A 24 -6.66 7.25 2.81
C ILE A 24 -7.48 7.72 4.01
N PHE A 25 -8.46 6.93 4.44
CA PHE A 25 -9.24 7.21 5.64
C PHE A 25 -8.34 7.34 6.88
N THR A 26 -7.42 6.40 7.07
CA THR A 26 -6.46 6.41 8.19
C THR A 26 -5.55 7.63 8.14
N GLY A 27 -5.07 8.01 6.95
CA GLY A 27 -4.28 9.23 6.75
C GLY A 27 -5.03 10.51 7.06
N LEU A 28 -6.33 10.58 6.76
CA LEU A 28 -7.21 11.68 7.17
C LEU A 28 -7.37 11.73 8.69
N CYS A 29 -7.53 10.58 9.36
CA CYS A 29 -7.56 10.50 10.83
C CYS A 29 -6.27 11.05 11.44
N ILE A 30 -5.10 10.59 10.98
CA ILE A 30 -3.78 11.06 11.45
C ILE A 30 -3.63 12.57 11.22
N THR A 31 -4.08 13.07 10.06
CA THR A 31 -4.07 14.49 9.72
C THR A 31 -4.93 15.31 10.69
N GLY A 32 -6.13 14.83 11.03
CA GLY A 32 -7.00 15.47 12.01
C GLY A 32 -6.39 15.51 13.42
N LEU A 33 -5.75 14.42 13.84
CA LEU A 33 -5.03 14.35 15.13
C LEU A 33 -3.87 15.36 15.15
N PHE A 34 -3.05 15.42 14.09
CA PHE A 34 -1.95 16.38 14.03
C PHE A 34 -2.43 17.82 13.98
N HIS A 35 -3.48 18.11 13.22
CA HIS A 35 -3.97 19.48 13.05
C HIS A 35 -4.62 20.06 14.30
N ARG A 36 -5.48 19.30 15.02
CA ARG A 36 -6.28 19.83 16.13
C ARG A 36 -5.81 19.41 17.52
N LEU A 37 -5.14 18.27 17.66
CA LEU A 37 -4.76 17.75 18.98
C LEU A 37 -3.28 18.00 19.30
N MET A 38 -2.37 17.70 18.37
CA MET A 38 -0.94 17.99 18.56
C MET A 38 -0.62 19.48 18.42
N GLY A 39 -1.11 20.14 17.36
CA GLY A 39 -0.67 21.50 17.02
C GLY A 39 0.74 21.51 16.39
N GLN A 40 1.13 22.62 15.77
CA GLN A 40 2.38 22.70 15.02
C GLN A 40 3.61 22.59 15.93
N GLN A 41 3.61 23.24 17.10
CA GLN A 41 4.75 23.21 18.03
C GLN A 41 5.10 21.78 18.49
N HIS A 42 4.09 20.99 18.86
CA HIS A 42 4.31 19.62 19.30
C HIS A 42 4.64 18.69 18.12
N THR A 43 4.00 18.88 16.96
CA THR A 43 4.36 18.15 15.74
C THR A 43 5.82 18.41 15.34
N LYS A 44 6.28 19.66 15.39
CA LYS A 44 7.69 20.01 15.10
C LYS A 44 8.66 19.43 16.13
N ARG A 45 8.26 19.35 17.41
CA ARG A 45 9.06 18.67 18.46
C ARG A 45 9.12 17.14 18.26
N LEU A 46 8.04 16.53 17.77
CA LEU A 46 7.94 15.08 17.57
C LEU A 46 8.80 14.61 16.39
N PHE A 47 8.73 15.32 15.26
CA PHE A 47 9.48 14.96 14.05
C PHE A 47 10.89 15.56 14.01
N GLY A 48 11.14 16.59 14.82
CA GLY A 48 12.31 17.45 14.66
C GLY A 48 12.24 18.27 13.35
N SER A 49 13.32 18.99 13.05
CA SER A 49 13.47 19.63 11.75
C SER A 49 14.95 19.80 11.41
N ASN A 50 15.26 19.67 10.11
CA ASN A 50 16.53 20.08 9.51
C ASN A 50 17.80 19.46 10.16
N SER A 51 17.74 18.17 10.50
CA SER A 51 18.88 17.40 11.02
C SER A 51 18.80 15.91 10.66
N VAL A 52 19.94 15.21 10.62
CA VAL A 52 19.95 13.76 10.38
C VAL A 52 19.16 13.00 11.46
N ALA A 53 19.19 13.48 12.71
CA ALA A 53 18.36 12.93 13.78
C ALA A 53 16.86 13.09 13.49
N SER A 54 16.42 14.23 12.93
CA SER A 54 15.03 14.43 12.52
C SER A 54 14.61 13.50 11.37
N LEU A 55 15.52 13.21 10.43
CA LEU A 55 15.26 12.20 9.39
C LEU A 55 15.01 10.83 10.03
N PHE A 56 15.88 10.43 10.96
CA PHE A 56 15.75 9.17 11.69
C PHE A 56 14.43 9.05 12.46
N GLN A 57 14.10 10.09 13.24
CA GLN A 57 12.83 10.17 13.96
C GLN A 57 11.64 10.07 13.01
N SER A 58 11.69 10.81 11.90
CA SER A 58 10.61 10.90 10.92
C SER A 58 10.35 9.57 10.22
N TRP A 59 11.38 8.88 9.74
CA TRP A 59 11.15 7.59 9.09
C TRP A 59 10.72 6.51 10.06
N MET A 60 11.21 6.51 11.32
CA MET A 60 10.77 5.59 12.37
C MET A 60 9.29 5.79 12.73
N ILE A 61 8.82 7.06 12.80
CA ILE A 61 7.39 7.35 12.94
C ILE A 61 6.61 6.83 11.72
N GLY A 62 7.16 6.99 10.51
CA GLY A 62 6.57 6.45 9.29
C GLY A 62 6.38 4.94 9.33
N MET A 63 7.39 4.17 9.77
CA MET A 63 7.30 2.71 9.89
C MET A 63 6.20 2.25 10.86
N LEU A 64 5.95 3.03 11.91
CA LEU A 64 4.94 2.69 12.91
C LEU A 64 3.53 3.01 12.44
N LEU A 65 3.36 4.07 11.64
CA LEU A 65 2.06 4.51 11.19
C LEU A 65 1.63 3.77 9.92
N PRO A 66 0.51 3.04 9.94
CA PRO A 66 0.00 2.37 8.75
C PRO A 66 -0.35 3.42 7.70
N GLY A 67 0.24 3.28 6.53
CA GLY A 67 0.07 4.24 5.46
C GLY A 67 0.38 3.65 4.10
N CYS A 68 -0.28 4.20 3.09
CA CYS A 68 0.10 4.00 1.71
C CYS A 68 0.51 5.35 1.12
N SER A 69 1.21 5.36 -0.01
CA SER A 69 1.69 6.60 -0.62
C SER A 69 0.57 7.62 -0.92
N LEU A 70 -0.69 7.18 -1.13
CA LEU A 70 -1.85 8.07 -1.27
C LEU A 70 -2.39 8.59 0.08
N GLY A 71 -2.46 7.73 1.10
CA GLY A 71 -2.93 8.10 2.44
C GLY A 71 -1.99 9.06 3.16
N VAL A 72 -0.72 9.08 2.78
CA VAL A 72 0.28 9.99 3.35
C VAL A 72 0.16 11.43 2.82
N ILE A 73 -0.49 11.66 1.66
CA ILE A 73 -0.68 13.00 1.05
C ILE A 73 -1.28 14.04 2.03
N PRO A 74 -2.42 13.79 2.70
CA PRO A 74 -2.95 14.74 3.67
C PRO A 74 -2.02 14.95 4.88
N ILE A 75 -1.27 13.92 5.27
CA ILE A 75 -0.32 13.99 6.39
C ILE A 75 0.85 14.90 6.03
N VAL A 76 1.50 14.72 4.87
CA VAL A 76 2.66 15.54 4.46
C VAL A 76 2.29 17.01 4.30
N LYS A 77 1.07 17.30 3.84
CA LYS A 77 0.54 18.67 3.82
C LYS A 77 0.43 19.25 5.22
N GLN A 78 -0.02 18.45 6.19
CA GLN A 78 -0.09 18.89 7.57
C GLN A 78 1.30 19.05 8.20
N LEU A 79 2.25 18.16 7.93
CA LEU A 79 3.63 18.30 8.40
C LEU A 79 4.30 19.56 7.85
N ARG A 80 4.05 19.88 6.56
CA ARG A 80 4.49 21.15 5.97
C ARG A 80 3.86 22.36 6.66
N ARG A 81 2.57 22.29 7.00
CA ARG A 81 1.89 23.35 7.77
C ARG A 81 2.49 23.52 9.16
N SER A 82 3.06 22.46 9.73
CA SER A 82 3.77 22.50 11.01
C SER A 82 5.24 22.98 10.90
N GLY A 83 5.67 23.45 9.72
CA GLY A 83 7.00 24.00 9.52
C GLY A 83 8.13 22.98 9.63
N ILE A 84 7.87 21.72 9.26
CA ILE A 84 8.87 20.66 9.19
C ILE A 84 9.64 20.76 7.86
N ALA A 85 10.97 20.52 7.90
CA ALA A 85 11.83 20.47 6.73
C ALA A 85 11.39 19.38 5.72
N VAL A 86 11.68 19.61 4.45
CA VAL A 86 11.17 18.78 3.35
C VAL A 86 11.82 17.40 3.31
N GLY A 87 13.13 17.31 3.55
CA GLY A 87 13.81 16.03 3.69
C GLY A 87 13.18 15.18 4.79
N THR A 88 12.88 15.78 5.95
CA THR A 88 12.15 15.14 7.06
C THR A 88 10.75 14.68 6.63
N ILE A 89 9.98 15.49 5.91
CA ILE A 89 8.66 15.11 5.40
C ILE A 89 8.74 13.93 4.43
N PHE A 90 9.71 13.93 3.51
CA PHE A 90 9.91 12.82 2.57
C PHE A 90 10.40 11.55 3.24
N ALA A 91 11.23 11.68 4.28
CA ALA A 91 11.68 10.54 5.06
C ALA A 91 10.49 9.76 5.65
N PHE A 92 9.52 10.48 6.21
CA PHE A 92 8.25 9.91 6.65
C PHE A 92 7.41 9.38 5.48
N ALA A 93 7.30 10.15 4.40
CA ALA A 93 6.41 9.85 3.29
C ALA A 93 6.79 8.56 2.55
N LEU A 94 8.09 8.32 2.38
CA LEU A 94 8.62 7.12 1.74
C LEU A 94 8.65 5.95 2.72
N SER A 95 9.04 6.15 3.98
CA SER A 95 9.19 5.01 4.90
C SER A 95 7.85 4.37 5.29
N SER A 96 6.77 5.13 5.41
CA SER A 96 5.47 4.59 5.82
C SER A 96 4.97 3.45 4.90
N PRO A 97 4.89 3.61 3.57
CA PRO A 97 4.53 2.50 2.69
C PRO A 97 5.63 1.44 2.53
N LEU A 98 6.91 1.79 2.59
CA LEU A 98 8.02 0.85 2.34
C LEU A 98 8.21 -0.18 3.46
N PHE A 99 7.89 0.20 4.68
CA PHE A 99 8.10 -0.61 5.89
C PHE A 99 6.80 -0.92 6.59
N ASP A 100 5.69 -0.91 5.85
CA ASP A 100 4.40 -1.32 6.37
C ASP A 100 4.50 -2.75 6.95
N PRO A 101 4.13 -2.98 8.22
CA PRO A 101 4.33 -4.28 8.87
C PRO A 101 3.61 -5.43 8.17
N LEU A 102 2.42 -5.19 7.59
CA LEU A 102 1.68 -6.22 6.86
C LEU A 102 2.46 -6.66 5.62
N SER A 103 2.96 -5.67 4.87
CA SER A 103 3.75 -5.83 3.65
C SER A 103 5.09 -6.52 3.93
N MET A 104 5.84 -6.08 4.94
CA MET A 104 7.11 -6.71 5.33
C MET A 104 6.93 -8.18 5.72
N LEU A 105 5.90 -8.47 6.49
CA LEU A 105 5.60 -9.83 6.94
C LEU A 105 5.18 -10.73 5.77
N TYR A 106 4.44 -10.19 4.80
CA TYR A 106 4.14 -10.87 3.55
C TYR A 106 5.43 -11.18 2.78
N GLY A 107 6.31 -10.19 2.62
CA GLY A 107 7.60 -10.32 1.94
C GLY A 107 8.48 -11.44 2.51
N LEU A 108 8.47 -11.64 3.83
CA LEU A 108 9.23 -12.71 4.50
C LEU A 108 8.80 -14.14 4.12
N THR A 109 7.59 -14.31 3.58
CA THR A 109 7.13 -15.60 3.04
C THR A 109 7.51 -15.82 1.59
N LEU A 110 7.75 -14.74 0.84
CA LEU A 110 8.03 -14.77 -0.57
C LEU A 110 9.51 -15.03 -0.87
N SER A 111 10.41 -14.49 -0.04
CA SER A 111 11.85 -14.59 -0.27
C SER A 111 12.60 -15.11 0.95
N LYS A 112 13.90 -15.34 0.78
CA LYS A 112 14.80 -15.60 1.90
C LYS A 112 14.77 -14.37 2.82
N PRO A 113 14.66 -14.53 4.16
CA PRO A 113 14.59 -13.39 5.09
C PRO A 113 15.72 -12.37 4.90
N ILE A 114 16.92 -12.84 4.52
CA ILE A 114 18.08 -12.00 4.24
C ILE A 114 17.81 -10.98 3.11
N THR A 115 17.07 -11.36 2.07
CA THR A 115 16.76 -10.49 0.92
C THR A 115 15.81 -9.38 1.32
N ILE A 116 14.76 -9.69 2.09
CA ILE A 116 13.79 -8.70 2.57
C ILE A 116 14.44 -7.74 3.56
N ILE A 117 15.27 -8.24 4.48
CA ILE A 117 16.02 -7.40 5.41
C ILE A 117 17.03 -6.51 4.67
N ALA A 118 17.70 -7.01 3.64
CA ALA A 118 18.60 -6.22 2.81
C ALA A 118 17.84 -5.12 2.04
N PHE A 119 16.68 -5.45 1.44
CA PHE A 119 15.81 -4.48 0.76
C PHE A 119 15.34 -3.38 1.71
N ALA A 120 14.91 -3.77 2.91
CA ALA A 120 14.54 -2.85 3.98
C ALA A 120 15.73 -1.93 4.32
N PHE A 121 16.90 -2.48 4.60
CA PHE A 121 18.09 -1.70 4.95
C PHE A 121 18.53 -0.74 3.82
N CYS A 122 18.60 -1.22 2.57
CA CYS A 122 18.92 -0.39 1.42
C CYS A 122 17.88 0.72 1.21
N SER A 123 16.60 0.43 1.38
CA SER A 123 15.54 1.43 1.28
C SER A 123 15.69 2.52 2.36
N LEU A 124 16.07 2.17 3.60
CA LEU A 124 16.36 3.15 4.65
C LEU A 124 17.53 4.06 4.29
N ILE A 125 18.58 3.50 3.68
CA ILE A 125 19.72 4.28 3.20
C ILE A 125 19.26 5.24 2.10
N VAL A 126 18.50 4.77 1.11
CA VAL A 126 17.96 5.62 0.04
C VAL A 126 17.14 6.77 0.61
N VAL A 127 16.22 6.48 1.53
CA VAL A 127 15.35 7.48 2.16
C VAL A 127 16.16 8.51 2.96
N THR A 128 17.15 8.04 3.72
CA THR A 128 18.01 8.93 4.53
C THR A 128 18.94 9.78 3.66
N VAL A 129 19.56 9.20 2.65
CA VAL A 129 20.48 9.90 1.72
C VAL A 129 19.71 10.92 0.89
N SER A 130 18.57 10.53 0.30
CA SER A 130 17.74 11.44 -0.52
C SER A 130 17.16 12.60 0.29
N GLY A 131 16.72 12.35 1.53
CA GLY A 131 16.26 13.38 2.46
C GLY A 131 17.40 14.33 2.88
N SER A 132 18.55 13.78 3.30
CA SER A 132 19.71 14.57 3.71
C SER A 132 20.25 15.43 2.58
N LEU A 133 20.34 14.85 1.38
CA LEU A 133 20.84 15.55 0.20
C LEU A 133 19.89 16.68 -0.22
N PHE A 134 18.58 16.51 -0.05
CA PHE A 134 17.62 17.58 -0.28
C PHE A 134 17.82 18.75 0.68
N ASP A 135 17.86 18.47 1.99
CA ASP A 135 17.99 19.51 3.01
C ASP A 135 19.35 20.23 2.89
N TRP A 136 20.40 19.52 2.45
CA TRP A 136 21.71 20.10 2.14
C TRP A 136 21.70 21.02 0.91
N LEU A 137 21.06 20.62 -0.19
CA LEU A 137 20.97 21.43 -1.42
C LEU A 137 20.00 22.61 -1.29
N PHE A 138 18.93 22.44 -0.51
CA PHE A 138 17.85 23.41 -0.36
C PHE A 138 17.56 23.68 1.13
N PRO A 139 18.46 24.36 1.84
CA PRO A 139 18.24 24.74 3.23
C PRO A 139 17.08 25.74 3.37
N ASN A 140 16.52 25.85 4.58
CA ASN A 140 15.48 26.82 4.96
C ASN A 140 14.15 26.66 4.21
N THR A 141 13.71 25.42 4.00
CA THR A 141 12.44 25.13 3.31
C THR A 141 11.23 25.10 4.28
N GLU A 142 11.45 25.42 5.56
CA GLU A 142 10.42 25.51 6.59
C GLU A 142 9.48 26.70 6.33
N VAL A 143 8.17 26.47 6.47
CA VAL A 143 7.15 27.52 6.36
C VAL A 143 6.59 27.78 7.75
N VAL A 144 6.60 29.03 8.19
CA VAL A 144 5.89 29.45 9.40
C VAL A 144 4.46 29.78 9.00
N ILE A 145 3.49 28.99 9.46
CA ILE A 145 2.06 29.25 9.28
C ILE A 145 1.47 29.53 10.66
N GLU A 146 0.63 30.56 10.80
CA GLU A 146 -0.04 30.82 12.08
C GLU A 146 -0.89 29.63 12.51
N GLU A 147 -0.74 29.21 13.78
CA GLU A 147 -1.57 28.17 14.37
C GLU A 147 -3.01 28.67 14.54
N PRO A 148 -4.02 27.89 14.14
CA PRO A 148 -5.39 28.21 14.52
C PRO A 148 -5.52 28.18 16.06
N PRO A 149 -6.41 29.01 16.64
CA PRO A 149 -6.57 29.08 18.09
C PRO A 149 -6.92 27.71 18.68
N PRO A 150 -6.45 27.41 19.90
CA PRO A 150 -6.70 26.12 20.54
C PRO A 150 -8.20 25.90 20.72
N THR A 151 -8.70 24.77 20.21
CA THR A 151 -10.12 24.45 20.31
C THR A 151 -10.54 24.18 21.75
N PRO A 152 -11.73 24.65 22.19
CA PRO A 152 -12.26 24.41 23.52
C PRO A 152 -12.44 22.91 23.83
N TYR A 153 -12.30 22.57 25.10
CA TYR A 153 -12.37 21.19 25.59
C TYR A 153 -13.76 20.54 25.43
N GLY A 154 -13.80 19.21 25.46
CA GLY A 154 -15.02 18.40 25.36
C GLY A 154 -15.42 18.03 23.93
N ILE A 155 -16.72 17.84 23.68
CA ILE A 155 -17.26 17.36 22.39
C ILE A 155 -16.88 18.27 21.22
N LYS A 156 -16.75 19.59 21.45
CA LYS A 156 -16.29 20.55 20.43
C LYS A 156 -14.92 20.17 19.86
N ARG A 157 -14.02 19.60 20.67
CA ARG A 157 -12.71 19.13 20.23
C ARG A 157 -12.81 17.97 19.24
N LEU A 158 -13.65 16.99 19.55
CA LEU A 158 -13.89 15.83 18.66
C LEU A 158 -14.53 16.27 17.35
N LEU A 159 -15.51 17.17 17.42
CA LEU A 159 -16.13 17.76 16.23
C LEU A 159 -15.12 18.55 15.40
N ALA A 160 -14.19 19.27 16.01
CA ALA A 160 -13.14 19.98 15.28
C ALA A 160 -12.19 19.05 14.53
N VAL A 161 -11.82 17.91 15.13
CA VAL A 161 -11.05 16.86 14.42
C VAL A 161 -11.84 16.32 13.23
N LEU A 162 -13.13 15.98 13.45
CA LEU A 162 -14.00 15.46 12.39
C LEU A 162 -14.19 16.47 11.26
N VAL A 163 -14.41 17.75 11.57
CA VAL A 163 -14.56 18.80 10.56
C VAL A 163 -13.29 18.96 9.73
N VAL A 164 -12.10 18.83 10.33
CA VAL A 164 -10.84 18.82 9.58
C VAL A 164 -10.76 17.61 8.66
N MET A 165 -11.07 16.41 9.15
CA MET A 165 -11.06 15.19 8.31
C MET A 165 -12.00 15.33 7.11
N VAL A 166 -13.22 15.79 7.36
CA VAL A 166 -14.28 15.96 6.35
C VAL A 166 -13.91 17.05 5.33
N ARG A 167 -13.35 18.18 5.77
CA ARG A 167 -12.89 19.25 4.86
C ARG A 167 -11.68 18.82 4.04
N GLU A 168 -10.73 18.11 4.65
CA GLU A 168 -9.52 17.65 3.97
C GLU A 168 -9.83 16.53 2.95
N ALA A 169 -10.84 15.69 3.22
CA ALA A 169 -11.31 14.64 2.30
C ALA A 169 -11.82 15.16 0.95
N VAL A 170 -12.26 16.42 0.87
CA VAL A 170 -12.75 17.08 -0.37
C VAL A 170 -11.87 18.29 -0.75
N GLY A 171 -10.76 18.47 -0.03
CA GLY A 171 -9.82 19.58 -0.22
C GLY A 171 -8.82 19.33 -1.35
N SER A 172 -7.71 20.05 -1.32
CA SER A 172 -6.64 19.86 -2.31
C SER A 172 -5.95 18.49 -2.23
N SER A 173 -6.07 17.78 -1.10
CA SER A 173 -5.57 16.39 -1.00
C SER A 173 -6.33 15.44 -1.91
N ALA A 174 -7.65 15.61 -2.04
CA ALA A 174 -8.47 14.78 -2.92
C ALA A 174 -7.99 14.87 -4.37
N VAL A 175 -7.67 16.08 -4.86
CA VAL A 175 -7.16 16.29 -6.22
C VAL A 175 -5.83 15.58 -6.42
N LEU A 176 -4.91 15.67 -5.46
CA LEU A 176 -3.60 15.01 -5.54
C LEU A 176 -3.73 13.48 -5.49
N ILE A 177 -4.61 12.95 -4.64
CA ILE A 177 -4.93 11.51 -4.58
C ILE A 177 -5.50 11.03 -5.91
N LEU A 178 -6.44 11.77 -6.50
CA LEU A 178 -7.01 11.47 -7.82
C LEU A 178 -5.93 11.48 -8.90
N CYS A 179 -4.98 12.42 -8.88
CA CYS A 179 -3.84 12.42 -9.79
C CYS A 179 -2.92 11.21 -9.59
N GLY A 180 -2.71 10.77 -8.35
CA GLY A 180 -1.97 9.53 -8.04
C GLY A 180 -2.65 8.29 -8.60
N LEU A 181 -3.97 8.15 -8.38
CA LEU A 181 -4.77 7.04 -8.93
C LEU A 181 -4.84 7.07 -10.46
N ALA A 182 -4.89 8.27 -11.05
CA ALA A 182 -4.89 8.44 -12.50
C ALA A 182 -3.60 7.89 -13.13
N GLY A 183 -2.46 7.91 -12.44
CA GLY A 183 -1.21 7.32 -12.93
C GLY A 183 -1.32 5.83 -13.27
N ALA A 184 -1.86 5.05 -12.33
CA ALA A 184 -2.11 3.61 -12.56
C ALA A 184 -3.11 3.37 -13.69
N ALA A 185 -4.14 4.22 -13.79
CA ALA A 185 -5.14 4.11 -14.85
C ALA A 185 -4.54 4.45 -16.24
N LEU A 186 -3.69 5.48 -16.32
CA LEU A 186 -2.99 5.89 -17.54
C LEU A 186 -2.00 4.81 -18.03
N LEU A 187 -1.32 4.11 -17.12
CA LEU A 187 -0.45 2.99 -17.49
C LEU A 187 -1.21 1.90 -18.25
N SER A 188 -2.44 1.58 -17.82
CA SER A 188 -3.26 0.58 -18.48
C SER A 188 -3.69 0.97 -19.90
N LEU A 189 -3.61 2.25 -20.27
CA LEU A 189 -3.80 2.72 -21.65
C LEU A 189 -2.52 2.60 -22.48
N ALA A 190 -1.36 2.72 -21.84
CA ALA A 190 -0.07 2.68 -22.51
C ALA A 190 0.46 1.25 -22.72
N LEU A 191 0.07 0.31 -21.85
CA LEU A 191 0.60 -1.06 -21.81
C LEU A 191 -0.43 -2.08 -22.30
N PRO A 192 -0.22 -2.69 -23.49
CA PRO A 192 -1.08 -3.76 -23.99
C PRO A 192 -1.12 -4.98 -23.05
N PRO A 193 -2.17 -5.82 -23.13
CA PRO A 193 -2.25 -7.03 -22.32
C PRO A 193 -1.02 -7.93 -22.51
N SER A 194 -0.47 -8.43 -21.40
CA SER A 194 0.67 -9.36 -21.36
C SER A 194 1.97 -8.84 -22.01
N SER A 195 2.11 -7.53 -22.25
CA SER A 195 3.29 -6.96 -22.93
C SER A 195 4.56 -7.03 -22.08
N LEU A 196 4.41 -7.08 -20.76
CA LEU A 196 5.52 -7.11 -19.80
C LEU A 196 5.92 -8.53 -19.39
N GLY A 197 5.24 -9.56 -19.90
CA GLY A 197 5.45 -10.93 -19.42
C GLY A 197 6.84 -11.48 -19.69
N ARG A 198 7.52 -11.04 -20.75
CA ARG A 198 8.91 -11.45 -21.06
C ARG A 198 9.94 -10.36 -20.73
N SER A 199 9.53 -9.35 -19.98
CA SER A 199 10.40 -8.24 -19.58
C SER A 199 11.00 -8.48 -18.19
N MET A 200 11.97 -7.66 -17.79
CA MET A 200 12.61 -7.74 -16.46
C MET A 200 13.37 -9.03 -16.17
N GLY A 201 13.90 -9.71 -17.19
CA GLY A 201 14.82 -10.83 -16.98
C GLY A 201 16.06 -10.39 -16.20
N HIS A 202 16.61 -11.26 -15.36
CA HIS A 202 17.84 -10.96 -14.61
C HIS A 202 19.03 -10.59 -15.51
N ASP A 203 19.11 -11.24 -16.68
CA ASP A 203 20.19 -11.02 -17.63
C ASP A 203 20.07 -9.70 -18.40
N ASP A 204 18.93 -8.99 -18.32
CA ASP A 204 18.71 -7.72 -19.01
C ASP A 204 19.26 -6.54 -18.18
N PRO A 205 20.36 -5.88 -18.62
CA PRO A 205 20.91 -4.74 -17.91
C PRO A 205 19.95 -3.54 -17.88
N PHE A 206 18.96 -3.47 -18.78
CA PHE A 206 18.00 -2.38 -18.84
C PHE A 206 16.74 -2.62 -17.99
N ALA A 207 16.59 -3.80 -17.39
CA ALA A 207 15.42 -4.13 -16.56
C ALA A 207 15.17 -3.09 -15.44
N PRO A 208 16.16 -2.68 -14.62
CA PRO A 208 15.96 -1.64 -13.61
C PRO A 208 15.48 -0.30 -14.21
N MET A 209 16.00 0.08 -15.38
CA MET A 209 15.64 1.33 -16.04
C MET A 209 14.23 1.31 -16.62
N LEU A 210 13.84 0.20 -17.27
CA LEU A 210 12.48 -0.01 -17.76
C LEU A 210 11.50 0.01 -16.58
N MET A 211 11.88 -0.63 -15.46
CA MET A 211 11.03 -0.68 -14.28
C MET A 211 10.86 0.69 -13.65
N THR A 212 11.86 1.56 -13.73
CA THR A 212 11.74 2.95 -13.28
C THR A 212 10.66 3.68 -14.08
N ALA A 213 10.65 3.54 -15.41
CA ALA A 213 9.67 4.19 -16.26
C ALA A 213 8.24 3.73 -16.00
N ILE A 214 8.05 2.47 -15.59
CA ILE A 214 6.74 1.90 -15.25
C ILE A 214 6.35 2.26 -13.81
N ALA A 215 7.26 2.11 -12.85
CA ALA A 215 6.97 2.25 -11.42
C ALA A 215 6.66 3.70 -11.00
N ILE A 216 7.21 4.71 -11.68
CA ILE A 216 6.95 6.13 -11.37
C ILE A 216 5.47 6.53 -11.56
N PRO A 217 4.85 6.27 -12.73
CA PRO A 217 3.43 6.52 -12.92
C PRO A 217 2.56 5.43 -12.28
N ALA A 218 3.12 4.25 -11.99
CA ALA A 218 2.39 3.20 -11.29
C ALA A 218 2.09 3.63 -9.86
N TYR A 219 0.86 3.34 -9.44
CA TYR A 219 0.53 3.24 -8.03
C TYR A 219 0.35 1.76 -7.71
N ALA A 220 1.12 1.28 -6.74
CA ALA A 220 0.92 -0.02 -6.12
C ALA A 220 0.74 0.19 -4.61
N THR A 221 -0.24 -0.49 -4.02
CA THR A 221 -0.26 -0.57 -2.56
C THR A 221 0.96 -1.36 -2.06
N PRO A 222 1.42 -1.16 -0.82
CA PRO A 222 2.54 -1.93 -0.26
C PRO A 222 2.34 -3.44 -0.42
N MET A 223 1.13 -3.94 -0.17
CA MET A 223 0.77 -5.35 -0.33
C MET A 223 0.86 -5.82 -1.79
N THR A 224 0.35 -5.02 -2.73
CA THR A 224 0.45 -5.31 -4.16
C THR A 224 1.90 -5.38 -4.61
N ALA A 225 2.72 -4.39 -4.23
CA ALA A 225 4.13 -4.34 -4.61
C ALA A 225 4.93 -5.51 -4.04
N MET A 226 4.67 -5.91 -2.79
CA MET A 226 5.30 -7.11 -2.22
C MET A 226 4.86 -8.40 -2.91
N GLY A 227 3.58 -8.55 -3.25
CA GLY A 227 3.12 -9.70 -4.03
C GLY A 227 3.82 -9.83 -5.38
N GLN A 228 4.00 -8.72 -6.08
CA GLN A 228 4.72 -8.70 -7.34
C GLN A 228 6.20 -9.00 -7.18
N LEU A 229 6.85 -8.43 -6.14
CA LEU A 229 8.23 -8.76 -5.79
C LEU A 229 8.40 -10.26 -5.55
N GLY A 230 7.44 -10.91 -4.90
CA GLY A 230 7.44 -12.35 -4.73
C GLY A 230 7.36 -13.12 -6.04
N SER A 231 6.40 -12.77 -6.89
CA SER A 231 6.26 -13.37 -8.23
C SER A 231 7.53 -13.17 -9.07
N MET A 232 8.14 -11.97 -9.03
CA MET A 232 9.41 -11.68 -9.70
C MET A 232 10.54 -12.60 -9.23
N PHE A 233 10.65 -12.84 -7.93
CA PHE A 233 11.68 -13.76 -7.41
C PHE A 233 11.42 -15.21 -7.79
N GLN A 234 10.15 -15.64 -7.83
CA GLN A 234 9.78 -17.00 -8.24
C GLN A 234 10.11 -17.26 -9.72
N HIS A 235 9.98 -16.25 -10.57
CA HIS A 235 10.23 -16.35 -12.01
C HIS A 235 11.68 -16.02 -12.41
N GLY A 236 12.57 -15.71 -11.45
CA GLY A 236 13.97 -15.36 -11.74
C GLY A 236 14.15 -13.98 -12.40
N ASN A 237 13.22 -13.04 -12.18
CA ASN A 237 13.34 -11.67 -12.68
C ASN A 237 14.43 -10.88 -11.92
N SER A 238 14.81 -9.73 -12.49
CA SER A 238 15.80 -8.81 -11.92
C SER A 238 15.42 -8.35 -10.49
N VAL A 239 16.37 -8.53 -9.56
CA VAL A 239 16.22 -8.11 -8.17
C VAL A 239 16.27 -6.58 -8.04
N GLY A 240 17.08 -5.92 -8.86
CA GLY A 240 17.15 -4.48 -8.96
C GLY A 240 15.85 -3.88 -9.49
N ALA A 241 15.19 -4.50 -10.47
CA ALA A 241 13.86 -4.10 -10.91
C ALA A 241 12.82 -4.25 -9.78
N ALA A 242 12.87 -5.35 -9.02
CA ALA A 242 11.98 -5.54 -7.86
C ALA A 242 12.20 -4.47 -6.78
N PHE A 243 13.44 -4.05 -6.55
CA PHE A 243 13.75 -2.96 -5.61
C PHE A 243 13.24 -1.60 -6.08
N ILE A 244 13.35 -1.31 -7.39
CA ILE A 244 12.79 -0.10 -7.99
C ILE A 244 11.27 -0.10 -7.89
N LEU A 245 10.64 -1.25 -8.13
CA LEU A 245 9.20 -1.40 -7.95
C LEU A 245 8.79 -1.07 -6.52
N LEU A 246 9.52 -1.59 -5.53
CA LEU A 246 9.24 -1.31 -4.13
C LEU A 246 9.35 0.19 -3.82
N ILE A 247 10.47 0.83 -4.20
CA ILE A 247 10.71 2.25 -3.88
C ILE A 247 9.75 3.19 -4.62
N PHE A 248 9.61 3.06 -5.94
CA PHE A 248 8.81 3.99 -6.73
C PHE A 248 7.35 3.58 -6.85
N GLY A 249 7.05 2.29 -6.97
CA GLY A 249 5.68 1.81 -7.11
C GLY A 249 4.90 1.83 -5.78
N ALA A 250 5.51 1.44 -4.67
CA ALA A 250 4.87 1.49 -3.35
C ALA A 250 5.16 2.80 -2.60
N GLY A 251 6.42 3.26 -2.65
CA GLY A 251 6.87 4.44 -1.90
C GLY A 251 6.39 5.77 -2.47
N MET A 252 6.18 5.87 -3.79
CA MET A 252 5.80 7.11 -4.46
C MET A 252 4.53 7.00 -5.30
N ASN A 253 4.07 8.15 -5.78
CA ASN A 253 3.01 8.27 -6.78
C ASN A 253 3.05 9.67 -7.42
N LEU A 254 2.33 9.84 -8.53
CA LEU A 254 2.20 11.13 -9.22
C LEU A 254 1.64 12.25 -8.33
N GLY A 255 0.75 11.94 -7.39
CA GLY A 255 0.17 12.90 -6.46
C GLY A 255 1.22 13.55 -5.55
N LEU A 256 2.15 12.77 -5.00
CA LEU A 256 3.26 13.28 -4.19
C LEU A 256 4.24 14.13 -5.02
N LEU A 257 4.51 13.72 -6.27
CA LEU A 257 5.36 14.50 -7.18
C LEU A 257 4.72 15.85 -7.53
N ILE A 258 3.43 15.86 -7.88
CA ILE A 258 2.67 17.08 -8.17
C ILE A 258 2.63 17.97 -6.92
N TRP A 259 2.39 17.39 -5.74
CA TRP A 259 2.42 18.12 -4.48
C TRP A 259 3.78 18.80 -4.28
N MET A 260 4.89 18.10 -4.53
CA MET A 260 6.23 18.67 -4.40
C MET A 260 6.43 19.85 -5.36
N VAL A 261 6.06 19.69 -6.63
CA VAL A 261 6.18 20.73 -7.66
C VAL A 261 5.36 21.97 -7.32
N GLN A 262 4.13 21.79 -6.84
CA GLN A 262 3.24 22.89 -6.45
C GLN A 262 3.76 23.69 -5.25
N ASN A 263 4.49 23.03 -4.34
CA ASN A 263 4.83 23.62 -3.04
C ASN A 263 6.29 24.11 -2.95
N TYR A 264 7.20 23.54 -3.75
CA TYR A 264 8.63 23.85 -3.71
C TYR A 264 9.19 24.30 -5.07
N GLY A 265 8.38 24.25 -6.11
CA GLY A 265 8.74 24.63 -7.48
C GLY A 265 9.32 23.48 -8.29
N GLY A 266 9.12 23.54 -9.61
CA GLY A 266 9.53 22.47 -10.54
C GLY A 266 11.04 22.20 -10.54
N LYS A 267 11.88 23.24 -10.47
CA LYS A 267 13.35 23.08 -10.50
C LYS A 267 13.88 22.27 -9.31
N LYS A 268 13.49 22.65 -8.08
CA LYS A 268 13.92 21.94 -6.86
C LYS A 268 13.42 20.50 -6.83
N SER A 269 12.16 20.31 -7.25
CA SER A 269 11.53 18.99 -7.32
C SER A 269 12.23 18.09 -8.34
N ALA A 270 12.58 18.62 -9.52
CA ALA A 270 13.29 17.87 -10.55
C ALA A 270 14.72 17.48 -10.14
N VAL A 271 15.46 18.40 -9.51
CA VAL A 271 16.80 18.09 -8.99
C VAL A 271 16.75 16.98 -7.94
N TRP A 272 15.83 17.10 -6.97
CA TRP A 272 15.64 16.05 -5.96
C TRP A 272 15.27 14.70 -6.56
N PHE A 273 14.28 14.70 -7.45
CA PHE A 273 13.80 13.49 -8.08
C PHE A 273 14.90 12.82 -8.91
N GLY A 274 15.67 13.60 -9.66
CA GLY A 274 16.83 13.10 -10.42
C GLY A 274 17.91 12.50 -9.52
N LEU A 275 18.19 13.12 -8.37
CA LEU A 275 19.17 12.59 -7.41
C LEU A 275 18.68 11.31 -6.75
N MET A 276 17.42 11.26 -6.32
CA MET A 276 16.82 10.05 -5.77
C MET A 276 16.81 8.93 -6.82
N LEU A 277 16.47 9.22 -8.07
CA LEU A 277 16.51 8.26 -9.18
C LEU A 277 17.93 7.73 -9.41
N LEU A 278 18.95 8.60 -9.38
CA LEU A 278 20.35 8.18 -9.46
C LEU A 278 20.74 7.25 -8.31
N VAL A 279 20.38 7.61 -7.07
CA VAL A 279 20.68 6.80 -5.88
C VAL A 279 19.98 5.44 -5.94
N VAL A 280 18.68 5.43 -6.27
CA VAL A 280 17.88 4.20 -6.37
C VAL A 280 18.43 3.28 -7.45
N ILE A 281 18.72 3.81 -8.65
CA ILE A 281 19.29 3.02 -9.75
C ILE A 281 20.70 2.52 -9.39
N GLY A 282 21.52 3.36 -8.74
CA GLY A 282 22.84 2.94 -8.25
C GLY A 282 22.74 1.75 -7.28
N PHE A 283 21.82 1.82 -6.32
CA PHE A 283 21.56 0.71 -5.40
C PHE A 283 20.97 -0.51 -6.12
N SER A 284 20.05 -0.34 -7.07
CA SER A 284 19.42 -1.46 -7.78
C SER A 284 20.44 -2.32 -8.52
N TYR A 285 21.41 -1.69 -9.23
CA TYR A 285 22.49 -2.43 -9.87
C TYR A 285 23.47 -3.04 -8.85
N GLY A 286 23.68 -2.38 -7.72
CA GLY A 286 24.55 -2.87 -6.65
C GLY A 286 24.02 -4.13 -5.96
N ILE A 287 22.70 -4.22 -5.78
CA ILE A 287 22.05 -5.35 -5.09
C ILE A 287 21.69 -6.53 -5.99
N GLU A 288 21.65 -6.32 -7.32
CA GLU A 288 21.28 -7.34 -8.31
C GLU A 288 22.05 -8.65 -8.11
N ARG A 289 23.39 -8.60 -8.19
CA ARG A 289 24.26 -9.77 -8.07
C ARG A 289 24.28 -10.43 -6.68
N PRO A 290 24.41 -9.70 -5.55
CA PRO A 290 24.51 -10.34 -4.24
C PRO A 290 23.21 -10.98 -3.74
N LEU A 291 22.06 -10.49 -4.20
CA LEU A 291 20.75 -10.95 -3.72
C LEU A 291 20.01 -11.86 -4.71
N TYR A 292 20.55 -12.10 -5.92
CA TYR A 292 19.93 -12.98 -6.90
C TYR A 292 19.84 -14.43 -6.40
N PRO A 293 18.65 -15.05 -6.38
CA PRO A 293 18.48 -16.43 -5.99
C PRO A 293 19.10 -17.37 -7.04
N ARG A 294 20.08 -18.17 -6.63
CA ARG A 294 20.76 -19.16 -7.51
C ARG A 294 20.02 -20.50 -7.63
N ASP A 295 18.96 -20.68 -6.85
CA ASP A 295 18.26 -21.95 -6.69
C ASP A 295 16.99 -22.02 -7.57
N ILE A 296 16.80 -21.07 -8.49
CA ILE A 296 15.57 -20.89 -9.27
C ILE A 296 15.91 -20.93 -10.76
N GLU A 297 15.22 -21.78 -11.51
CA GLU A 297 15.30 -21.80 -12.97
C GLU A 297 14.49 -20.60 -13.52
N PRO A 298 15.09 -19.74 -14.36
CA PRO A 298 14.39 -18.59 -14.92
C PRO A 298 13.19 -19.05 -15.75
N ALA A 299 12.02 -18.46 -15.48
CA ALA A 299 10.83 -18.73 -16.27
C ALA A 299 10.84 -17.92 -17.59
N ASP A 300 10.28 -18.49 -18.66
CA ASP A 300 10.22 -17.84 -19.98
C ASP A 300 9.28 -16.62 -20.01
N HIS A 301 8.32 -16.54 -19.09
CA HIS A 301 7.39 -15.43 -18.96
C HIS A 301 6.88 -15.31 -17.51
N THR A 302 6.40 -14.12 -17.12
CA THR A 302 5.84 -13.83 -15.80
C THR A 302 4.51 -13.08 -15.89
N HIS A 303 3.60 -13.37 -14.97
CA HIS A 303 2.33 -12.66 -14.80
C HIS A 303 2.41 -11.51 -13.78
N ALA A 304 3.57 -11.29 -13.15
CA ALA A 304 3.76 -10.28 -12.08
C ALA A 304 3.33 -8.86 -12.49
N PHE A 305 3.43 -8.53 -13.78
CA PHE A 305 3.23 -7.17 -14.29
C PHE A 305 1.87 -6.96 -14.96
N ASP A 306 1.03 -7.98 -15.04
CA ASP A 306 -0.27 -7.89 -15.71
C ASP A 306 -1.18 -6.86 -15.04
N ILE A 307 -0.98 -6.57 -13.74
CA ILE A 307 -1.73 -5.54 -13.01
C ILE A 307 -1.53 -4.11 -13.55
N TYR A 308 -0.41 -3.84 -14.22
CA TYR A 308 -0.13 -2.54 -14.86
C TYR A 308 -0.63 -2.48 -16.31
N CYS A 309 -0.89 -3.64 -16.90
CA CYS A 309 -1.34 -3.77 -18.28
C CYS A 309 -2.86 -3.66 -18.40
N GLN A 310 -3.31 -3.47 -19.63
CA GLN A 310 -4.73 -3.47 -19.97
C GLN A 310 -5.38 -4.83 -19.61
N PRO A 311 -6.43 -4.84 -18.77
CA PRO A 311 -7.03 -6.08 -18.26
C PRO A 311 -7.95 -6.80 -19.26
N PHE A 312 -8.29 -6.14 -20.38
CA PHE A 312 -9.19 -6.66 -21.41
C PHE A 312 -8.45 -6.78 -22.73
N HIS A 313 -8.45 -7.99 -23.31
CA HIS A 313 -7.93 -8.21 -24.65
C HIS A 313 -8.88 -7.63 -25.70
N ALA A 314 -8.33 -6.90 -26.68
CA ALA A 314 -9.12 -6.29 -27.75
C ALA A 314 -9.88 -7.32 -28.61
N ASN A 315 -9.38 -8.56 -28.67
CA ASN A 315 -9.93 -9.64 -29.51
C ASN A 315 -10.93 -10.54 -28.77
N SER A 316 -11.09 -10.37 -27.45
CA SER A 316 -11.93 -11.22 -26.61
C SER A 316 -12.79 -10.35 -25.66
N PRO A 317 -13.82 -9.67 -26.18
CA PRO A 317 -14.71 -8.88 -25.34
C PRO A 317 -15.52 -9.79 -24.39
N PRO A 318 -15.81 -9.33 -23.15
CA PRO A 318 -16.58 -10.11 -22.20
C PRO A 318 -18.02 -10.34 -22.69
N VAL A 319 -18.51 -11.57 -22.54
CA VAL A 319 -19.81 -12.04 -23.07
C VAL A 319 -20.99 -11.23 -22.53
N LEU A 320 -20.93 -10.84 -21.25
CA LEU A 320 -21.99 -10.07 -20.57
C LEU A 320 -21.83 -8.55 -20.72
N GLY A 321 -20.76 -8.10 -21.39
CA GLY A 321 -20.39 -6.69 -21.51
C GLY A 321 -19.41 -6.22 -20.43
N TYR A 322 -18.74 -5.09 -20.70
CA TYR A 322 -17.72 -4.54 -19.81
C TYR A 322 -18.24 -4.12 -18.42
N PRO A 323 -19.39 -3.44 -18.27
CA PRO A 323 -19.84 -2.98 -16.96
C PRO A 323 -20.15 -4.11 -15.98
N SER A 324 -20.80 -5.18 -16.45
CA SER A 324 -21.09 -6.36 -15.63
C SER A 324 -19.81 -7.11 -15.25
N GLU A 325 -18.85 -7.19 -16.17
CA GLU A 325 -17.57 -7.84 -15.90
C GLU A 325 -16.74 -7.05 -14.88
N ILE A 326 -16.72 -5.72 -15.00
CA ILE A 326 -16.10 -4.84 -13.99
C ILE A 326 -16.77 -5.03 -12.64
N GLY A 327 -18.10 -5.02 -12.59
CA GLY A 327 -18.86 -5.25 -11.35
C GLY A 327 -18.51 -6.60 -10.72
N ARG A 328 -18.44 -7.67 -11.54
CA ARG A 328 -18.05 -9.02 -11.09
C ARG A 328 -16.63 -9.04 -10.54
N ARG A 329 -15.64 -8.53 -11.29
CA ARG A 329 -14.23 -8.50 -10.85
C ARG A 329 -14.05 -7.68 -9.59
N LEU A 330 -14.66 -6.49 -9.50
CA LEU A 330 -14.61 -5.68 -8.29
C LEU A 330 -15.21 -6.42 -7.10
N GLN A 331 -16.36 -7.09 -7.25
CA GLN A 331 -16.96 -7.83 -6.14
C GLN A 331 -16.08 -8.97 -5.62
N LEU A 332 -15.39 -9.66 -6.54
CA LEU A 332 -14.50 -10.77 -6.24
C LEU A 332 -13.16 -10.31 -5.63
N ASP A 333 -12.55 -9.28 -6.20
CA ASP A 333 -11.23 -8.80 -5.76
C ASP A 333 -11.30 -7.98 -4.46
N THR A 334 -12.45 -7.35 -4.16
CA THR A 334 -12.56 -6.41 -3.03
C THR A 334 -12.75 -7.12 -1.70
N GLN A 335 -11.80 -6.91 -0.79
CA GLN A 335 -11.81 -7.48 0.55
C GLN A 335 -12.74 -6.71 1.49
N LEU A 336 -13.15 -7.33 2.61
CA LEU A 336 -14.10 -6.71 3.55
C LEU A 336 -13.61 -5.38 4.11
N HIS A 337 -12.33 -5.29 4.48
CA HIS A 337 -11.74 -4.07 5.03
C HIS A 337 -11.65 -2.94 3.99
N GLU A 338 -11.49 -3.27 2.70
CA GLU A 338 -11.53 -2.29 1.60
C GLU A 338 -12.95 -1.75 1.44
N LYS A 339 -13.98 -2.60 1.53
CA LYS A 339 -15.40 -2.18 1.48
C LYS A 339 -15.75 -1.25 2.65
N VAL A 340 -15.34 -1.61 3.87
CA VAL A 340 -15.56 -0.77 5.06
C VAL A 340 -14.79 0.55 4.95
N GLY A 341 -13.52 0.50 4.53
CA GLY A 341 -12.71 1.69 4.32
C GLY A 341 -13.31 2.63 3.25
N ALA A 342 -13.80 2.07 2.14
CA ALA A 342 -14.48 2.81 1.08
C ALA A 342 -15.78 3.45 1.58
N ALA A 343 -16.59 2.73 2.38
CA ALA A 343 -17.81 3.28 2.96
C ALA A 343 -17.53 4.45 3.92
N LEU A 344 -16.54 4.31 4.80
CA LEU A 344 -16.12 5.37 5.73
C LEU A 344 -15.57 6.59 4.98
N LEU A 345 -14.73 6.37 3.96
CA LEU A 345 -14.20 7.44 3.13
C LEU A 345 -15.32 8.15 2.34
N ALA A 346 -16.26 7.39 1.77
CA ALA A 346 -17.42 7.94 1.08
C ALA A 346 -18.29 8.80 2.02
N ALA A 347 -18.48 8.37 3.28
CA ALA A 347 -19.19 9.16 4.28
C ALA A 347 -18.47 10.49 4.58
N LEU A 348 -17.13 10.48 4.71
CA LEU A 348 -16.35 11.71 4.88
C LEU A 348 -16.45 12.63 3.66
N VAL A 349 -16.37 12.08 2.45
CA VAL A 349 -16.47 12.85 1.20
C VAL A 349 -17.87 13.45 1.04
N ALA A 350 -18.93 12.68 1.30
CA ALA A 350 -20.31 13.16 1.28
C ALA A 350 -20.53 14.28 2.31
N GLY A 351 -20.04 14.09 3.54
CA GLY A 351 -20.03 15.13 4.57
C GLY A 351 -19.26 16.37 4.13
N GLY A 352 -18.15 16.22 3.41
CA GLY A 352 -17.30 17.32 2.98
C GLY A 352 -17.92 18.12 1.85
N LEU A 353 -18.56 17.45 0.90
CA LEU A 353 -19.36 18.09 -0.14
C LEU A 353 -20.54 18.85 0.47
N LEU A 354 -21.22 18.26 1.45
CA LEU A 354 -22.32 18.89 2.18
C LEU A 354 -21.84 20.13 2.95
N LEU A 355 -20.72 20.05 3.68
CA LEU A 355 -20.12 21.19 4.36
C LEU A 355 -19.65 22.28 3.39
N LYS A 356 -19.14 21.92 2.21
CA LYS A 356 -18.72 22.89 1.19
C LYS A 356 -19.89 23.69 0.63
N VAL A 357 -21.08 23.09 0.55
CA VAL A 357 -22.31 23.75 0.13
C VAL A 357 -22.93 24.57 1.26
N LEU A 358 -23.05 24.00 2.47
CA LEU A 358 -23.75 24.62 3.60
C LEU A 358 -22.90 25.63 4.39
N ASP A 359 -21.60 25.38 4.52
CA ASP A 359 -20.67 26.16 5.35
C ASP A 359 -19.57 26.85 4.52
N ARG A 360 -20.01 27.51 3.44
CA ARG A 360 -19.13 28.27 2.53
C ARG A 360 -18.42 29.45 3.22
N ARG A 361 -18.97 29.95 4.32
CA ARG A 361 -18.46 31.09 5.11
C ARG A 361 -17.61 30.68 6.32
N TRP A 362 -17.30 29.39 6.51
CA TRP A 362 -16.51 28.88 7.64
C TRP A 362 -17.12 29.19 9.03
N VAL A 363 -18.45 29.30 9.09
CA VAL A 363 -19.22 29.62 10.29
C VAL A 363 -19.05 28.53 11.35
N ILE A 364 -19.04 27.25 10.93
CA ILE A 364 -18.88 26.11 11.85
C ILE A 364 -17.51 26.14 12.50
N GLU A 365 -16.47 26.48 11.73
CA GLU A 365 -15.12 26.58 12.25
C GLU A 365 -14.96 27.76 13.21
N THR A 366 -15.57 28.91 12.90
CA THR A 366 -15.60 30.04 13.83
C THR A 366 -16.35 29.70 15.14
N TRP A 367 -17.44 28.94 15.07
CA TRP A 367 -18.19 28.49 16.26
C TRP A 367 -17.45 27.42 17.08
N LEU A 368 -16.70 26.55 16.41
CA LEU A 368 -15.85 25.56 17.07
C LEU A 368 -14.67 26.21 17.76
N ASN A 369 -14.08 27.25 17.15
CA ASN A 369 -12.94 27.98 17.70
C ASN A 369 -13.34 29.05 18.73
N GLN A 370 -14.63 29.37 18.88
CA GLN A 370 -15.10 30.26 19.94
C GLN A 370 -14.80 29.66 21.32
N PRO A 371 -14.06 30.38 22.19
CA PRO A 371 -13.85 29.96 23.57
C PRO A 371 -15.20 29.66 24.21
N ARG A 372 -15.34 28.50 24.86
CA ARG A 372 -16.46 28.34 25.80
C ARG A 372 -16.26 29.40 26.87
N GLU A 373 -17.24 30.27 27.08
CA GLU A 373 -17.29 31.07 28.31
C GLU A 373 -17.21 30.07 29.47
N VAL A 374 -16.07 30.05 30.15
CA VAL A 374 -15.90 29.26 31.37
C VAL A 374 -16.82 29.94 32.38
N SER A 375 -18.03 29.44 32.53
CA SER A 375 -18.89 29.83 33.63
C SER A 375 -18.10 29.58 34.90
N GLN A 376 -17.71 30.65 35.60
CA GLN A 376 -16.88 30.63 36.82
C GLN A 376 -17.52 29.83 37.98
N HIS A 377 -18.65 29.16 37.73
CA HIS A 377 -19.52 28.49 38.71
C HIS A 377 -19.77 27.00 38.40
N ALA A 378 -19.11 26.40 37.40
CA ALA A 378 -19.23 24.95 37.18
C ALA A 378 -18.45 24.22 38.28
N LYS A 379 -19.16 23.52 39.18
CA LYS A 379 -18.57 22.62 40.18
C LYS A 379 -17.59 21.68 39.47
N GLU A 380 -16.31 21.75 39.81
CA GLU A 380 -15.30 20.79 39.40
C GLU A 380 -15.72 19.41 39.93
N LEU A 381 -16.38 18.62 39.07
CA LEU A 381 -16.62 17.22 39.37
C LEU A 381 -15.25 16.54 39.45
N LYS A 382 -15.08 15.65 40.44
CA LYS A 382 -13.82 14.92 40.69
C LYS A 382 -13.31 14.12 39.48
N TRP A 383 -14.16 13.91 38.49
CA TRP A 383 -13.87 13.19 37.23
C TRP A 383 -13.77 14.10 36.00
N ASP A 384 -13.92 15.43 36.13
CA ASP A 384 -13.81 16.40 35.03
C ASP A 384 -12.35 16.84 34.83
N ILE A 385 -11.49 15.87 34.50
CA ILE A 385 -10.05 16.09 34.30
C ILE A 385 -9.82 16.57 32.86
N VAL A 386 -9.27 17.77 32.71
CA VAL A 386 -8.91 18.34 31.40
C VAL A 386 -7.64 17.69 30.87
N VAL A 387 -7.77 16.84 29.83
CA VAL A 387 -6.63 16.17 29.20
C VAL A 387 -5.99 17.08 28.12
N PRO A 388 -4.67 17.32 28.16
CA PRO A 388 -3.96 18.07 27.12
C PRO A 388 -4.12 17.44 25.73
N GLY A 389 -4.15 18.27 24.70
CA GLY A 389 -4.30 17.82 23.30
C GLY A 389 -3.22 16.85 22.83
N PRO A 390 -1.94 17.14 23.07
CA PRO A 390 -0.86 16.25 22.67
C PRO A 390 -0.94 14.86 23.30
N VAL A 391 -1.47 14.75 24.52
CA VAL A 391 -1.68 13.45 25.19
C VAL A 391 -2.78 12.66 24.47
N LEU A 392 -3.91 13.29 24.14
CA LEU A 392 -4.97 12.66 23.34
C LEU A 392 -4.49 12.28 21.94
N ALA A 393 -3.67 13.13 21.31
CA ALA A 393 -3.05 12.82 20.02
C ALA A 393 -2.14 11.59 20.13
N GLY A 394 -1.30 11.54 21.17
CA GLY A 394 -0.42 10.41 21.45
C GLY A 394 -1.19 9.10 21.67
N VAL A 395 -2.24 9.14 22.51
CA VAL A 395 -3.13 7.99 22.72
C VAL A 395 -3.85 7.60 21.42
N GLY A 396 -4.30 8.56 20.62
CA GLY A 396 -4.92 8.32 19.31
C GLY A 396 -3.97 7.64 18.32
N LEU A 397 -2.73 8.12 18.22
CA LEU A 397 -1.71 7.50 17.38
C LEU A 397 -1.36 6.09 17.86
N LEU A 398 -1.16 5.90 19.17
CA LEU A 398 -0.92 4.57 19.76
C LEU A 398 -2.10 3.63 19.50
N THR A 399 -3.34 4.13 19.53
CA THR A 399 -4.54 3.36 19.20
C THR A 399 -4.53 2.95 17.73
N ILE A 400 -4.15 3.85 16.81
CA ILE A 400 -4.01 3.51 15.39
C ILE A 400 -2.95 2.42 15.19
N VAL A 401 -1.80 2.53 15.86
CA VAL A 401 -0.74 1.51 15.81
C VAL A 401 -1.24 0.17 16.38
N ALA A 402 -1.89 0.18 17.55
CA ALA A 402 -2.45 -1.02 18.15
C ALA A 402 -3.51 -1.68 17.26
N MET A 403 -4.40 -0.88 16.67
CA MET A 403 -5.39 -1.35 15.70
C MET A 403 -4.74 -1.90 14.43
N SER A 404 -3.62 -1.33 13.98
CA SER A 404 -2.83 -1.87 12.87
C SER A 404 -2.26 -3.25 13.20
N ILE A 405 -1.74 -3.43 14.43
CA ILE A 405 -1.24 -4.74 14.89
C ILE A 405 -2.37 -5.76 14.95
N VAL A 406 -3.54 -5.40 15.50
CA VAL A 406 -4.75 -6.25 15.45
C VAL A 406 -5.16 -6.53 14.00
N GLY A 407 -5.04 -5.53 13.13
CA GLY A 407 -5.18 -5.64 11.68
C GLY A 407 -4.30 -6.75 11.08
N CYS A 408 -3.04 -6.86 11.53
CA CYS A 408 -2.16 -7.95 11.11
C CYS A 408 -2.69 -9.33 11.52
N PHE A 409 -3.14 -9.50 12.76
CA PHE A 409 -3.66 -10.79 13.24
C PHE A 409 -5.00 -11.17 12.60
N THR A 410 -5.79 -10.19 12.16
CA THR A 410 -7.06 -10.41 11.46
C THR A 410 -6.85 -10.67 9.97
N TYR A 411 -5.90 -10.00 9.32
CA TYR A 411 -5.53 -10.24 7.93
C TYR A 411 -4.83 -11.59 7.72
N TYR A 412 -4.03 -12.00 8.71
CA TYR A 412 -3.38 -13.31 8.78
C TYR A 412 -4.07 -14.19 9.85
N PRO A 413 -5.20 -14.83 9.51
CA PRO A 413 -6.01 -15.59 10.46
C PRO A 413 -5.28 -16.81 11.01
N THR A 414 -5.96 -17.55 11.89
CA THR A 414 -5.35 -18.75 12.49
C THR A 414 -5.02 -19.78 11.41
N PRO A 415 -4.08 -20.70 11.65
CA PRO A 415 -3.77 -21.74 10.68
C PRO A 415 -4.99 -22.60 10.31
N ASP A 416 -5.88 -22.88 11.27
CA ASP A 416 -7.11 -23.65 11.04
C ASP A 416 -8.07 -22.92 10.10
N GLU A 417 -8.36 -21.64 10.39
CA GLU A 417 -9.18 -20.78 9.53
C GLU A 417 -8.54 -20.65 8.13
N SER A 418 -7.22 -20.47 8.07
CA SER A 418 -6.48 -20.37 6.81
C SER A 418 -6.56 -21.67 6.00
N LEU A 419 -6.47 -22.83 6.65
CA LEU A 419 -6.59 -24.14 6.00
C LEU A 419 -8.01 -24.40 5.49
N GLU A 420 -9.03 -23.91 6.21
CA GLU A 420 -10.42 -23.99 5.80
C GLU A 420 -10.72 -23.11 4.58
N GLU A 421 -10.33 -21.84 4.61
CA GLU A 421 -10.47 -20.93 3.46
C GLU A 421 -9.66 -21.41 2.26
N LEU A 422 -8.44 -21.92 2.49
CA LEU A 422 -7.64 -22.54 1.45
C LEU A 422 -8.32 -23.77 0.84
N ARG A 423 -9.01 -24.58 1.66
CA ARG A 423 -9.79 -25.74 1.19
C ARG A 423 -10.89 -25.30 0.23
N LEU A 424 -11.65 -24.26 0.60
CA LEU A 424 -12.75 -23.73 -0.19
C LEU A 424 -12.25 -23.19 -1.52
N ALA A 425 -11.26 -22.29 -1.49
CA ALA A 425 -10.66 -21.72 -2.69
C ALA A 425 -10.12 -22.80 -3.63
N LYS A 426 -9.42 -23.81 -3.08
CA LYS A 426 -8.88 -24.94 -3.84
C LYS A 426 -9.98 -25.77 -4.51
N VAL A 427 -11.13 -25.98 -3.84
CA VAL A 427 -12.23 -26.73 -4.46
C VAL A 427 -12.74 -26.00 -5.70
N GLU A 428 -12.90 -24.68 -5.64
CA GLU A 428 -13.31 -23.86 -6.78
C GLU A 428 -12.25 -23.89 -7.90
N ALA A 429 -10.97 -23.66 -7.57
CA ALA A 429 -9.87 -23.66 -8.54
C ALA A 429 -9.76 -24.99 -9.29
N LEU A 430 -9.69 -26.11 -8.56
CA LEU A 430 -9.46 -27.42 -9.16
C LEU A 430 -10.70 -27.93 -9.92
N SER A 431 -11.91 -27.69 -9.41
CA SER A 431 -13.14 -28.10 -10.12
C SER A 431 -13.36 -27.29 -11.40
N ALA A 432 -13.05 -25.99 -11.39
CA ALA A 432 -13.04 -25.16 -12.58
C ALA A 432 -12.01 -25.63 -13.62
N ALA A 433 -10.81 -25.99 -13.17
CA ALA A 433 -9.77 -26.53 -14.04
C ALA A 433 -10.21 -27.84 -14.72
N ILE A 434 -10.76 -28.79 -13.94
CA ILE A 434 -11.21 -30.10 -14.45
C ILE A 434 -12.40 -29.95 -15.41
N SER A 435 -13.34 -29.05 -15.11
CA SER A 435 -14.50 -28.78 -15.97
C SER A 435 -14.14 -28.03 -17.25
N GLY A 436 -12.97 -27.41 -17.33
CA GLY A 436 -12.51 -26.61 -18.47
C GLY A 436 -12.98 -25.16 -18.42
N ASN A 437 -13.49 -24.68 -17.27
CA ASN A 437 -13.82 -23.28 -17.07
C ASN A 437 -12.55 -22.48 -16.75
N LYS A 438 -11.81 -22.13 -17.81
CA LYS A 438 -10.53 -21.41 -17.74
C LYS A 438 -10.63 -20.12 -16.93
N GLU A 439 -11.64 -19.30 -17.19
CA GLU A 439 -11.80 -18.01 -16.52
C GLU A 439 -11.99 -18.16 -15.01
N HIS A 440 -12.80 -19.13 -14.60
CA HIS A 440 -13.05 -19.37 -13.18
C HIS A 440 -11.83 -19.98 -12.48
N ALA A 441 -11.09 -20.86 -13.15
CA ALA A 441 -9.87 -21.45 -12.59
C ALA A 441 -8.76 -20.40 -12.42
N LEU A 442 -8.49 -19.59 -13.45
CA LEU A 442 -7.50 -18.51 -13.41
C LEU A 442 -7.87 -17.40 -12.40
N HIS A 443 -9.13 -17.31 -12.00
CA HIS A 443 -9.55 -16.43 -10.91
C HIS A 443 -9.19 -17.01 -9.52
N TRP A 444 -9.48 -18.29 -9.29
CA TRP A 444 -9.31 -18.92 -7.96
C TRP A 444 -7.92 -19.44 -7.67
N ILE A 445 -7.11 -19.76 -8.67
CA ILE A 445 -5.72 -20.22 -8.47
C ILE A 445 -4.90 -19.18 -7.68
N PRO A 446 -4.86 -17.89 -8.07
CA PRO A 446 -4.16 -16.85 -7.29
C PRO A 446 -4.71 -16.67 -5.86
N ILE A 447 -6.01 -16.89 -5.66
CA ILE A 447 -6.65 -16.83 -4.34
C ILE A 447 -6.16 -17.99 -3.46
N CYS A 448 -6.02 -19.20 -4.02
CA CYS A 448 -5.44 -20.35 -3.33
C CYS A 448 -4.00 -20.07 -2.89
N GLU A 449 -3.19 -19.52 -3.78
CA GLU A 449 -1.82 -19.15 -3.42
C GLU A 449 -1.77 -18.08 -2.33
N SER A 450 -2.65 -17.09 -2.41
CA SER A 450 -2.78 -16.03 -1.39
C SER A 450 -3.08 -16.61 -0.02
N TRP A 451 -4.03 -17.56 0.07
CA TRP A 451 -4.34 -18.26 1.32
C TRP A 451 -3.20 -19.16 1.81
N ASN A 452 -2.50 -19.86 0.91
CA ASN A 452 -1.30 -20.64 1.25
C ASN A 452 -0.18 -19.75 1.83
N ARG A 453 -0.02 -18.53 1.32
CA ARG A 453 0.92 -17.53 1.86
C ARG A 453 0.45 -17.00 3.22
N ARG A 454 -0.83 -16.67 3.37
CA ARG A 454 -1.42 -16.22 4.65
C ARG A 454 -1.32 -17.29 5.74
N LEU A 455 -1.45 -18.57 5.40
CA LEU A 455 -1.24 -19.69 6.32
C LEU A 455 0.18 -19.66 6.91
N GLN A 456 1.21 -19.52 6.08
CA GLN A 456 2.61 -19.45 6.53
C GLN A 456 2.84 -18.27 7.48
N VAL A 457 2.33 -17.08 7.13
CA VAL A 457 2.42 -15.89 7.98
C VAL A 457 1.65 -16.07 9.29
N GLY A 458 0.41 -16.55 9.21
CA GLY A 458 -0.49 -16.71 10.34
C GLY A 458 0.05 -17.68 11.39
N THR A 459 0.74 -18.74 10.95
CA THR A 459 1.49 -19.66 11.82
C THR A 459 2.68 -18.97 12.46
N TYR A 460 3.49 -18.23 11.68
CA TYR A 460 4.66 -17.53 12.22
C TYR A 460 4.28 -16.49 13.28
N LEU A 461 3.22 -15.71 13.06
CA LEU A 461 2.76 -14.69 14.00
C LEU A 461 2.34 -15.25 15.37
N ARG A 462 1.77 -16.45 15.40
CA ARG A 462 1.21 -17.06 16.62
C ARG A 462 2.21 -17.94 17.36
N HIS A 463 3.04 -18.68 16.62
CA HIS A 463 4.00 -19.62 17.22
C HIS A 463 5.44 -19.06 17.27
N GLY A 464 5.70 -17.90 16.66
CA GLY A 464 7.03 -17.26 16.61
C GLY A 464 8.06 -17.99 15.73
N ARG A 465 7.68 -19.10 15.10
CA ARG A 465 8.52 -19.91 14.23
C ARG A 465 7.70 -20.59 13.14
N LEU A 466 8.31 -20.78 11.97
CA LEU A 466 7.79 -21.60 10.88
C LEU A 466 8.91 -22.58 10.50
N SER A 467 8.69 -23.88 10.67
CA SER A 467 9.72 -24.87 10.35
C SER A 467 9.96 -24.95 8.83
N ASP A 468 11.17 -25.32 8.43
CA ASP A 468 11.51 -25.50 7.02
C ASP A 468 10.63 -26.58 6.35
N TYR A 469 10.17 -27.56 7.13
CA TYR A 469 9.22 -28.57 6.69
C TYR A 469 7.89 -27.93 6.23
N HIS A 470 7.29 -27.06 7.05
CA HIS A 470 6.06 -26.35 6.70
C HIS A 470 6.24 -25.47 5.46
N ARG A 471 7.35 -24.69 5.42
CA ARG A 471 7.68 -23.83 4.27
C ARG A 471 7.82 -24.65 2.99
N MET A 472 8.47 -25.81 3.06
CA MET A 472 8.65 -26.69 1.91
C MET A 472 7.31 -27.27 1.42
N LYS A 473 6.43 -27.71 2.34
CA LYS A 473 5.10 -28.20 1.95
C LYS A 473 4.26 -27.11 1.29
N ALA A 474 4.31 -25.89 1.81
CA ALA A 474 3.61 -24.75 1.25
C ALA A 474 4.15 -24.39 -0.14
N ARG A 475 5.48 -24.44 -0.33
CA ARG A 475 6.12 -24.23 -1.64
C ARG A 475 5.68 -25.28 -2.65
N VAL A 476 5.80 -26.57 -2.34
CA VAL A 476 5.40 -27.66 -3.25
C VAL A 476 3.94 -27.53 -3.68
N PHE A 477 3.06 -27.07 -2.79
CA PHE A 477 1.67 -26.81 -3.17
C PHE A 477 1.52 -25.59 -4.09
N ALA A 478 2.27 -24.51 -3.85
CA ALA A 478 2.29 -23.34 -4.73
C ALA A 478 2.81 -23.70 -6.13
N ASP A 479 3.94 -24.40 -6.22
CA ASP A 479 4.53 -24.83 -7.50
C ASP A 479 3.51 -25.65 -8.34
N LYS A 480 2.68 -26.49 -7.68
CA LYS A 480 1.63 -27.25 -8.37
C LYS A 480 0.40 -26.45 -8.77
N LEU A 481 0.12 -25.34 -8.10
CA LEU A 481 -0.90 -24.39 -8.55
C LEU A 481 -0.42 -23.59 -9.76
N GLU A 482 0.87 -23.27 -9.81
CA GLU A 482 1.51 -22.59 -10.95
C GLU A 482 1.57 -23.49 -12.19
N ASP A 483 2.01 -24.74 -12.04
CA ASP A 483 1.96 -25.75 -13.12
C ASP A 483 0.52 -25.90 -13.68
N LEU A 484 -0.48 -25.79 -12.81
CA LEU A 484 -1.89 -25.82 -13.20
C LEU A 484 -2.30 -24.56 -13.94
N GLU A 485 -1.87 -23.39 -13.49
CA GLU A 485 -2.13 -22.10 -14.13
C GLU A 485 -1.57 -22.07 -15.56
N HIS A 486 -0.33 -22.53 -15.74
CA HIS A 486 0.32 -22.64 -17.05
C HIS A 486 -0.47 -23.54 -18.01
N ALA A 487 -0.77 -24.78 -17.59
CA ALA A 487 -1.53 -25.71 -18.42
C ALA A 487 -2.91 -25.17 -18.85
N ILE A 488 -3.60 -24.45 -17.95
CA ILE A 488 -4.89 -23.81 -18.26
C ILE A 488 -4.69 -22.62 -19.20
N SER A 489 -3.64 -21.84 -19.01
CA SER A 489 -3.28 -20.69 -19.84
C SER A 489 -2.94 -21.10 -21.26
N GLU A 490 -2.27 -22.22 -21.45
CA GLU A 490 -1.90 -22.79 -22.76
C GLU A 490 -3.06 -23.58 -23.40
N GLY A 491 -4.08 -23.94 -22.63
CA GLY A 491 -5.26 -24.67 -23.12
C GLY A 491 -5.08 -26.19 -23.15
N GLU A 492 -4.08 -26.71 -22.44
CA GLU A 492 -3.70 -28.11 -22.38
C GLU A 492 -4.57 -28.87 -21.38
N ARG A 493 -5.73 -29.34 -21.84
CA ARG A 493 -6.78 -29.87 -20.95
C ARG A 493 -6.37 -31.12 -20.17
N GLU A 494 -5.59 -32.02 -20.75
CA GLU A 494 -5.16 -33.24 -20.05
C GLU A 494 -4.07 -32.94 -19.02
N GLU A 495 -3.14 -32.05 -19.35
CA GLU A 495 -2.11 -31.58 -18.41
C GLU A 495 -2.73 -30.82 -17.23
N ALA A 496 -3.72 -29.95 -17.50
CA ALA A 496 -4.46 -29.25 -16.45
C ALA A 496 -5.17 -30.22 -15.48
N LYS A 497 -5.71 -31.35 -15.96
CA LYS A 497 -6.28 -32.38 -15.07
C LYS A 497 -5.22 -33.07 -14.22
N GLN A 498 -4.07 -33.39 -14.80
CA GLN A 498 -2.96 -34.02 -14.09
C GLN A 498 -2.40 -33.08 -13.01
N ASN A 499 -2.16 -31.82 -13.35
CA ASN A 499 -1.69 -30.79 -12.43
C ASN A 499 -2.72 -30.50 -11.33
N ALA A 500 -4.02 -30.54 -11.64
CA ALA A 500 -5.06 -30.42 -10.62
C ALA A 500 -5.03 -31.58 -9.59
N MET A 501 -4.80 -32.82 -10.03
CA MET A 501 -4.62 -33.96 -9.12
C MET A 501 -3.33 -33.83 -8.31
N ALA A 502 -2.24 -33.38 -8.93
CA ALA A 502 -0.98 -33.15 -8.24
C ALA A 502 -1.11 -32.07 -7.14
N ALA A 503 -1.80 -30.95 -7.44
CA ALA A 503 -2.11 -29.90 -6.49
C ALA A 503 -2.99 -30.40 -5.33
N GLN A 504 -3.99 -31.24 -5.61
CA GLN A 504 -4.82 -31.88 -4.57
C GLN A 504 -3.98 -32.75 -3.61
N ASN A 505 -3.04 -33.54 -4.14
CA ASN A 505 -2.15 -34.37 -3.35
C ASN A 505 -1.17 -33.54 -2.52
N ALA A 506 -0.62 -32.48 -3.10
CA ALA A 506 0.24 -31.53 -2.40
C ALA A 506 -0.50 -30.82 -1.25
N TYR A 507 -1.74 -30.37 -1.48
CA TYR A 507 -2.60 -29.80 -0.44
C TYR A 507 -2.88 -30.80 0.69
N THR A 508 -3.13 -32.07 0.38
CA THR A 508 -3.41 -33.07 1.42
C THR A 508 -2.19 -33.23 2.34
N ARG A 509 -0.99 -33.27 1.77
CA ARG A 509 0.27 -33.32 2.53
C ARG A 509 0.53 -32.03 3.32
N LEU A 510 0.19 -30.88 2.75
CA LEU A 510 0.26 -29.58 3.42
C LEU A 510 -0.65 -29.56 4.64
N ARG A 511 -1.93 -29.92 4.47
CA ARG A 511 -2.92 -29.93 5.55
C ARG A 511 -2.47 -30.83 6.69
N VAL A 512 -2.02 -32.05 6.40
CA VAL A 512 -1.51 -32.99 7.41
C VAL A 512 -0.34 -32.39 8.18
N ALA A 513 0.63 -31.80 7.47
CA ALA A 513 1.79 -31.17 8.10
C ALA A 513 1.37 -30.07 9.09
N TYR A 514 0.43 -29.21 8.71
CA TYR A 514 -0.05 -28.14 9.59
C TYR A 514 -0.98 -28.65 10.70
N SER A 515 -1.75 -29.73 10.50
CA SER A 515 -2.69 -30.24 11.51
C SER A 515 -2.05 -31.15 12.57
N GLU A 516 -0.89 -31.74 12.30
CA GLU A 516 -0.20 -32.65 13.25
C GLU A 516 0.71 -31.91 14.25
N ASP A 517 1.15 -30.69 13.90
CA ASP A 517 2.10 -29.88 14.69
C ASP A 517 1.44 -28.70 15.45
N LEU A 518 0.13 -28.47 15.25
CA LEU A 518 -0.71 -27.48 15.97
C LEU A 518 -1.47 -28.15 17.12
#